data_AF-A0A2E3NRT7-F1
#
_entry.id   AF-A0A2E3NRT7-F1
#
_cell.length_a   1.000
_cell.length_b   1.000
_cell.length_c   1.000
_cell.angle_alpha   90.00
_cell.angle_beta   90.00
_cell.angle_gamma   90.00
#
_symmetry.space_group_name_H-M   'P 1'
#
loop_
_entity.id
_entity.type
_entity.pdbx_description
1 polymer ?
#
loop_
_entity_poly.entity_id
_entity_poly.type
_entity_poly.pdbx_seq_one_letter_code
_entity_poly.pdbx_strand_id
1 'polypeptide(L)'
;MDILPAQPKLMTGAGWPEHEGLIVGNEQGLRNLMAACQQALESGECISSKLDDFSGVRRLPEGWFEESRQQASSVPTLVLLVFVIALVVIGFGTIVRSLI
;
A
#
# COMPACT_ATOMS: atom_id res chain seq x y z
N MET A 1 -38.51 -6.76 13.27
CA MET A 1 -37.62 -6.10 12.30
C MET A 1 -36.65 -7.17 11.84
N ASP A 2 -36.87 -7.72 10.65
CA ASP A 2 -35.89 -8.61 10.02
C ASP A 2 -34.66 -7.78 9.69
N ILE A 3 -33.59 -7.99 10.47
CA ILE A 3 -32.30 -7.37 10.21
C ILE A 3 -31.74 -8.16 9.01
N LEU A 4 -31.89 -7.61 7.81
CA LEU A 4 -31.18 -8.11 6.63
C LEU A 4 -29.71 -8.33 7.05
N PRO A 5 -29.11 -9.49 6.75
CA PRO A 5 -27.75 -9.77 7.16
C PRO A 5 -26.87 -8.62 6.64
N ALA A 6 -26.17 -7.96 7.55
CA ALA A 6 -25.29 -6.87 7.20
C ALA A 6 -24.32 -7.37 6.14
N GLN A 7 -24.27 -6.70 4.99
CA GLN A 7 -23.36 -7.08 3.91
C GLN A 7 -21.93 -7.15 4.48
N PRO A 8 -21.12 -8.13 4.07
CA PRO A 8 -19.74 -8.20 4.54
C PRO A 8 -19.01 -6.93 4.14
N LYS A 9 -18.34 -6.30 5.11
CA LYS A 9 -17.55 -5.09 4.92
C LYS A 9 -16.11 -5.36 5.29
N LEU A 10 -15.21 -5.06 4.37
CA LEU A 10 -13.77 -5.23 4.56
C LEU A 10 -13.03 -4.21 3.69
N MET A 11 -12.25 -3.34 4.33
CA MET A 11 -11.57 -2.23 3.66
C MET A 11 -10.24 -1.91 4.31
N THR A 12 -9.46 -1.07 3.64
CA THR A 12 -8.25 -0.48 4.24
C THR A 12 -8.63 0.60 5.24
N GLY A 13 -7.96 0.65 6.39
CA GLY A 13 -8.07 1.73 7.35
C GLY A 13 -7.26 2.98 6.95
N ALA A 14 -6.58 2.94 5.80
CA ALA A 14 -5.81 4.07 5.29
C ALA A 14 -6.67 5.33 5.12
N GLY A 15 -6.19 6.45 5.68
CA GLY A 15 -6.91 7.72 5.68
C GLY A 15 -7.69 7.99 6.97
N TRP A 16 -7.72 7.04 7.92
CA TRP A 16 -8.24 7.27 9.27
C TRP A 16 -7.11 7.14 10.30
N PRO A 17 -6.77 8.22 11.05
CA PRO A 17 -5.64 8.20 11.98
C PRO A 17 -5.66 7.06 13.00
N GLU A 18 -6.85 6.67 13.48
CA GLU A 18 -7.01 5.60 14.47
C GLU A 18 -6.92 4.18 13.89
N HIS A 19 -6.99 4.05 12.56
CA HIS A 19 -7.02 2.78 11.85
C HIS A 19 -5.93 2.67 10.77
N GLU A 20 -4.99 3.63 10.77
CA GLU A 20 -3.92 3.70 9.80
C GLU A 20 -3.07 2.42 9.84
N GLY A 21 -2.87 1.81 8.67
CA GLY A 21 -2.14 0.54 8.55
C GLY A 21 -2.94 -0.70 8.97
N LEU A 22 -4.22 -0.60 9.31
CA LEU A 22 -5.08 -1.73 9.65
C LEU A 22 -5.99 -2.12 8.49
N ILE A 23 -6.36 -3.40 8.44
CA ILE A 23 -7.53 -3.86 7.68
C ILE A 23 -8.72 -3.79 8.63
N VAL A 24 -9.78 -3.09 8.22
CA VAL A 24 -10.98 -2.88 9.05
C VAL A 24 -12.20 -3.53 8.38
N GLY A 25 -13.10 -4.08 9.19
CA GLY A 25 -14.28 -4.75 8.67
C GLY A 25 -15.27 -5.12 9.76
N ASN A 26 -16.49 -5.46 9.36
CA ASN A 26 -17.46 -6.03 10.27
C ASN A 26 -17.15 -7.51 10.55
N GLU A 27 -17.81 -8.11 11.54
CA GLU A 27 -17.55 -9.49 11.94
C GLU A 27 -17.60 -10.47 10.76
N GLN A 28 -18.60 -10.33 9.88
CA GLN A 28 -18.72 -11.19 8.70
C GLN A 28 -17.58 -10.98 7.70
N GLY A 29 -17.16 -9.74 7.44
CA GLY A 29 -16.02 -9.42 6.58
C GLY A 29 -14.72 -10.00 7.12
N LEU A 30 -14.47 -9.89 8.43
CA LEU A 30 -13.30 -10.47 9.08
C LEU A 30 -13.32 -12.01 9.04
N ARG A 31 -14.49 -12.64 9.23
CA ARG A 31 -14.64 -14.11 9.06
C ARG A 31 -14.35 -14.55 7.62
N ASN A 32 -14.78 -13.77 6.62
CA ASN A 32 -14.47 -14.03 5.22
C ASN A 32 -12.96 -13.90 4.95
N LEU A 33 -12.31 -12.88 5.52
CA LEU A 33 -10.86 -12.70 5.43
C LEU A 33 -10.11 -13.90 6.03
N MET A 34 -10.51 -14.38 7.21
CA MET A 34 -9.90 -15.57 7.81
C MET A 34 -9.97 -16.78 6.88
N ALA A 35 -11.13 -17.04 6.29
CA ALA A 35 -11.31 -18.15 5.35
C ALA A 35 -10.44 -17.98 4.09
N ALA A 36 -10.35 -16.76 3.56
CA ALA A 36 -9.51 -16.45 2.40
C ALA A 36 -8.02 -16.65 2.70
N CYS A 37 -7.55 -16.22 3.88
CA CYS A 37 -6.19 -16.46 4.34
C CYS A 37 -5.90 -17.96 4.43
N GLN A 38 -6.79 -18.74 5.03
CA GLN A 38 -6.63 -20.19 5.12
C GLN A 38 -6.49 -20.84 3.74
N GLN A 39 -7.36 -20.48 2.79
CA GLN A 39 -7.28 -20.99 1.42
C GLN A 39 -5.99 -20.55 0.72
N ALA A 40 -5.53 -19.31 0.91
CA ALA A 40 -4.28 -18.83 0.34
C ALA A 40 -3.05 -19.55 0.93
N LEU A 41 -3.10 -19.98 2.19
CA LEU A 41 -2.05 -20.80 2.79
C LEU A 41 -1.98 -22.19 2.16
N GLU A 42 -3.12 -22.78 1.82
CA GLU A 42 -3.22 -24.12 1.22
C GLU A 42 -2.90 -24.15 -0.27
N SER A 43 -3.42 -23.17 -1.02
CA SER A 43 -3.38 -23.15 -2.50
C SER A 43 -2.48 -22.06 -3.10
N GLY A 44 -1.91 -21.19 -2.25
CA GLY A 44 -1.08 -20.05 -2.65
C GLY A 44 -1.88 -18.76 -2.88
N GLU A 45 -3.15 -18.83 -3.24
CA GLU A 45 -3.99 -17.66 -3.51
C GLU A 45 -5.48 -17.97 -3.32
N CYS A 46 -6.23 -16.99 -2.83
CA CYS A 46 -7.69 -16.99 -2.78
C CYS A 46 -8.20 -15.70 -3.43
N ILE A 47 -8.97 -15.83 -4.52
CA ILE A 47 -9.72 -14.73 -5.12
C ILE A 47 -11.18 -14.88 -4.74
N SER A 48 -11.79 -13.83 -4.18
CA SER A 48 -13.15 -13.91 -3.65
C SER A 48 -13.85 -12.57 -3.67
N SER A 49 -15.07 -12.54 -4.22
CA SER A 49 -15.94 -11.37 -4.17
C SER A 49 -16.52 -11.08 -2.78
N LYS A 50 -16.21 -11.92 -1.78
CA LYS A 50 -16.70 -11.78 -0.40
C LYS A 50 -15.81 -10.88 0.48
N LEU A 51 -14.74 -10.30 -0.10
CA LEU A 51 -13.76 -9.47 0.58
C LEU A 51 -13.94 -7.96 0.31
N ASP A 52 -15.09 -7.56 -0.23
CA ASP A 52 -15.50 -6.15 -0.45
C ASP A 52 -14.44 -5.37 -1.24
N ASP A 53 -13.67 -4.46 -0.62
CA ASP A 53 -12.66 -3.64 -1.31
C ASP A 53 -11.44 -4.46 -1.81
N PHE A 54 -11.28 -5.69 -1.34
CA PHE A 54 -10.18 -6.56 -1.73
C PHE A 54 -10.63 -7.62 -2.73
N SER A 55 -9.80 -7.88 -3.74
CA SER A 55 -10.05 -8.94 -4.72
C SER A 55 -9.63 -10.33 -4.22
N GLY A 56 -8.72 -10.42 -3.25
CA GLY A 56 -8.16 -11.68 -2.80
C GLY A 56 -7.01 -11.56 -1.81
N VAL A 57 -6.52 -12.71 -1.38
CA VAL A 57 -5.35 -12.89 -0.50
C VAL A 57 -4.38 -13.83 -1.19
N ARG A 58 -3.08 -13.49 -1.20
CA ARG A 58 -2.02 -14.31 -1.80
C ARG A 58 -0.91 -14.56 -0.79
N ARG A 59 -0.44 -15.81 -0.72
CA ARG A 59 0.75 -16.18 0.03
C ARG A 59 1.98 -15.91 -0.83
N LEU A 60 2.88 -15.09 -0.32
CA LEU A 60 4.17 -14.80 -0.93
C LEU A 60 5.30 -15.41 -0.09
N PRO A 61 6.41 -15.83 -0.70
CA PRO A 61 7.58 -16.33 0.03
C PRO A 61 8.32 -15.18 0.73
N GLU A 62 9.03 -15.49 1.83
CA GLU A 62 9.75 -14.50 2.65
C GLU A 62 10.71 -13.61 1.82
N GLY A 63 11.42 -14.22 0.86
CA GLY A 63 12.38 -13.51 0.01
C GLY A 63 11.76 -12.38 -0.83
N TRP A 64 10.46 -12.46 -1.14
CA TRP A 64 9.76 -11.40 -1.85
C TRP A 64 9.67 -10.10 -1.02
N PHE A 65 9.53 -10.23 0.31
CA PHE A 65 9.42 -9.08 1.21
C PHE A 65 10.77 -8.37 1.43
N GLU A 66 11.88 -9.09 1.35
CA GLU A 66 13.22 -8.47 1.42
C GLU A 66 13.57 -7.71 0.14
N GLU A 67 13.29 -8.29 -1.03
CA GLU A 67 13.53 -7.68 -2.33
C GLU A 67 12.67 -6.41 -2.53
N SER A 68 11.39 -6.47 -2.16
CA SER A 68 10.48 -5.32 -2.26
C SER A 68 10.89 -4.15 -1.35
N ARG A 69 11.47 -4.41 -0.17
CA ARG A 69 12.04 -3.35 0.68
C ARG A 69 13.31 -2.74 0.09
N GLN A 70 14.15 -3.52 -0.58
CA GLN A 70 15.37 -3.01 -1.23
C GLN A 70 15.05 -2.12 -2.44
N GLN A 71 13.99 -2.47 -3.18
CA GLN A 71 13.57 -1.73 -4.37
C GLN A 71 12.92 -0.38 -4.02
N ALA A 72 12.28 -0.25 -2.85
CA ALA A 72 11.68 0.99 -2.39
C ALA A 72 12.71 2.06 -1.96
N SER A 73 13.95 1.69 -1.58
CA SER A 73 14.88 2.60 -0.91
C SER A 73 15.86 3.35 -1.82
N SER A 74 16.01 2.95 -3.09
CA SER A 74 17.24 3.27 -3.86
C SER A 74 17.08 4.22 -5.04
N VAL A 75 15.87 4.42 -5.58
CA VAL A 75 15.67 5.20 -6.83
C VAL A 75 15.15 6.63 -6.63
N PRO A 76 14.13 6.92 -5.78
CA PRO A 76 13.51 8.24 -5.78
C PRO A 76 14.37 9.34 -5.13
N THR A 77 15.19 8.99 -4.12
CA THR A 77 15.98 9.96 -3.36
C THR A 77 17.12 10.56 -4.19
N LEU A 78 17.76 9.75 -5.05
CA LEU A 78 18.89 10.19 -5.87
C LEU A 78 18.43 11.12 -7.00
N VAL A 79 17.29 10.83 -7.63
CA VAL A 79 16.70 11.69 -8.68
C VAL A 79 16.29 13.05 -8.10
N LEU A 80 15.67 13.07 -6.92
CA LEU A 80 15.30 14.31 -6.24
C LEU A 80 16.54 15.15 -5.89
N LEU A 81 17.61 14.51 -5.38
CA LEU A 81 18.86 15.19 -5.05
C LEU A 81 19.50 15.85 -6.28
N VAL A 82 19.58 15.13 -7.40
CA VAL A 82 20.13 15.65 -8.66
C VAL A 82 19.30 16.83 -9.16
N PHE A 83 17.97 16.75 -9.07
CA PHE A 83 17.07 17.84 -9.46
C PHE A 83 17.28 19.10 -8.61
N VAL A 84 17.41 18.96 -7.29
CA VAL A 84 17.68 20.08 -6.37
C VAL A 84 19.03 20.73 -6.70
N ILE A 85 20.08 19.93 -6.92
CA ILE A 85 21.41 20.44 -7.28
C ILE A 85 21.33 21.23 -8.60
N ALA A 86 20.64 20.71 -9.61
CA ALA A 86 20.48 21.38 -10.90
C ALA A 86 19.80 22.75 -10.76
N LEU A 87 18.75 22.85 -9.95
CA LEU A 87 18.06 24.13 -9.69
C LEU A 87 18.96 25.15 -8.98
N VAL A 88 19.78 24.71 -8.03
CA VAL A 88 20.74 25.58 -7.34
C VAL A 88 21.79 26.10 -8.30
N VAL A 89 22.34 25.26 -9.19
CA VAL A 89 23.33 25.68 -10.18
C VAL A 89 22.73 26.67 -11.18
N ILE A 90 21.52 26.42 -11.69
CA ILE A 90 20.83 27.33 -12.61
C ILE A 90 20.55 28.67 -11.91
N GLY A 91 19.98 28.63 -10.70
CA GLY A 91 19.65 29.83 -9.92
C GLY A 91 20.89 30.66 -9.61
N PHE A 92 21.97 30.03 -9.14
CA PHE A 92 23.23 30.71 -8.87
C PHE A 92 23.84 31.30 -10.15
N GLY A 93 23.83 30.55 -11.25
CA GLY A 93 24.31 31.03 -12.56
C GLY A 93 23.54 32.25 -13.07
N THR A 94 22.21 32.28 -12.89
CA THR A 94 21.40 33.45 -13.26
C THR A 94 21.71 34.68 -12.42
N ILE A 95 21.95 34.51 -11.11
CA ILE A 95 22.27 35.63 -10.21
C ILE A 95 23.65 36.20 -10.57
N VAL A 96 24.67 35.36 -10.72
CA VAL A 96 26.02 35.80 -11.07
C VAL A 96 26.05 36.52 -12.43
N ARG A 97 25.32 35.99 -13.42
CA ARG A 97 25.21 36.63 -14.75
C ARG A 97 24.48 37.97 -14.73
N SER A 98 23.62 38.21 -13.74
CA SER A 98 22.92 39.50 -13.58
C SER A 98 23.74 40.54 -12.82
N LEU A 99 24.84 40.12 -12.18
CA LEU A 99 25.73 40.97 -11.37
C LEU A 99 27.01 41.41 -12.11
N ILE A 100 27.30 40.78 -13.26
CA ILE A 100 28.40 41.11 -14.18
C ILE A 100 27.81 41.86 -15.38
#